data_AF-A0A968ZLF4-F1
#
_entry.id   AF-A0A968ZLF4-F1
#
_cell.length_a   1.000
_cell.length_b   1.000
_cell.length_c   1.000
_cell.angle_alpha   90.00
_cell.angle_beta   90.00
_cell.angle_gamma   90.00
#
_symmetry.space_group_name_H-M   'P 1'
#
loop_
_entity.id
_entity.type
_entity.pdbx_description
1 polymer ?
#
loop_
_entity_poly.entity_id
_entity_poly.type
_entity_poly.pdbx_seq_one_letter_code
_entity_poly.pdbx_strand_id
1 'polypeptide(L)' 'MRFQHKEFDDKFLLSTYRHLLLPRMIEEHMLLQLRHGRLSKWFSAWGQEAVSVGAALAMEDSEWLLPAHRNLGVFTTR' A
#
# COMPACT_ATOMS: atom_id res chain seq x y z
N MET A 1 5.93 8.35 22.20
CA MET A 1 6.66 8.74 20.98
C MET A 1 6.15 10.11 20.56
N ARG A 2 6.97 11.17 20.56
CA ARG A 2 6.58 12.49 20.03
C ARG A 2 7.06 12.55 18.58
N PHE A 3 6.13 12.45 17.63
CA PHE A 3 6.43 12.63 16.22
C PHE A 3 6.63 14.13 15.95
N GLN A 4 7.78 14.51 15.39
CA GLN A 4 8.06 15.90 15.01
C GLN A 4 7.72 16.07 13.53
N HIS A 5 6.63 16.79 13.25
CA HIS A 5 6.25 17.20 11.89
C HIS A 5 7.14 18.39 11.52
N LYS A 6 8.20 18.18 10.75
CA LYS A 6 9.11 19.27 10.35
C LYS A 6 9.15 19.53 8.85
N GLU A 7 8.86 18.53 8.02
CA GLU A 7 8.98 18.66 6.56
C GLU A 7 7.65 18.49 5.79
N PHE A 8 6.66 17.81 6.36
CA PHE A 8 5.39 17.52 5.68
C PHE A 8 4.20 18.06 6.45
N ASP A 9 3.21 18.59 5.72
CA ASP A 9 1.97 19.05 6.31
C ASP A 9 1.05 17.89 6.70
N ASP A 10 0.11 18.14 7.62
CA ASP A 10 -0.80 17.12 8.13
C ASP A 10 -1.67 16.52 7.00
N LYS A 11 -1.99 17.31 5.97
CA LYS A 11 -2.81 16.86 4.85
C LYS A 11 -2.10 15.79 4.04
N PHE A 12 -0.82 16.00 3.73
CA PHE A 12 0.05 15.05 3.05
C PHE A 12 0.26 13.79 3.89
N LEU A 13 0.49 13.94 5.20
CA LEU A 13 0.65 12.80 6.09
C LEU A 13 -0.62 11.94 6.15
N LEU A 14 -1.78 12.58 6.28
CA LEU A 14 -3.08 11.88 6.28
C LEU A 14 -3.41 11.26 4.92
N SER A 15 -3.10 11.92 3.80
CA SER A 15 -3.31 11.33 2.48
C SER A 15 -2.41 10.11 2.29
N THR A 16 -1.12 10.21 2.64
CA THR A 16 -0.17 9.09 2.57
C THR A 16 -0.63 7.92 3.44
N TYR A 17 -1.10 8.19 4.66
CA TYR A 17 -1.65 7.16 5.53
C TYR A 17 -2.84 6.42 4.91
N ARG A 18 -3.75 7.14 4.22
CA ARG A 18 -4.88 6.51 3.51
C ARG A 18 -4.41 5.60 2.38
N HIS A 19 -3.39 6.00 1.63
CA HIS A 19 -2.79 5.15 0.60
C HIS A 19 -2.11 3.90 1.18
N LEU A 20 -1.58 3.95 2.41
CA LEU A 20 -1.07 2.76 3.12
C LEU A 20 -2.20 1.87 3.65
N LEU A 21 -3.30 2.47 4.08
CA LEU A 21 -4.40 1.77 4.73
C LEU A 21 -5.19 0.89 3.77
N LEU A 22 -5.46 1.37 2.55
CA LEU A 22 -6.22 0.62 1.56
C LEU A 22 -5.60 -0.76 1.20
N PRO A 23 -4.31 -0.86 0.78
CA PRO A 23 -3.70 -2.15 0.51
C PRO A 23 -3.61 -3.03 1.76
N ARG A 24 -3.40 -2.46 2.96
CA ARG A 24 -3.45 -3.21 4.22
C ARG A 24 -4.81 -3.88 4.45
N MET A 25 -5.90 -3.13 4.26
CA MET A 25 -7.26 -3.67 4.42
C MET A 25 -7.57 -4.78 3.42
N ILE A 26 -7.09 -4.64 2.19
CA ILE A 26 -7.23 -5.69 1.16
C ILE A 26 -6.42 -6.93 1.58
N GLU A 27 -5.17 -6.77 1.99
CA GLU A 27 -4.33 -7.86 2.50
C GLU A 27 -4.99 -8.63 3.65
N GLU A 28 -5.53 -7.92 4.63
CA GLU A 28 -6.31 -8.48 5.74
C GLU A 28 -7.49 -9.30 5.24
N HIS A 29 -8.32 -8.72 4.37
CA HIS A 29 -9.48 -9.41 3.85
C HIS A 29 -9.11 -10.65 3.05
N MET A 30 -8.12 -10.56 2.17
CA MET A 30 -7.71 -11.66 1.29
C MET A 30 -7.07 -12.81 2.06
N LEU A 31 -6.28 -12.51 3.09
CA LEU A 31 -5.74 -13.53 3.99
C LEU A 31 -6.86 -14.23 4.78
N LEU A 32 -7.91 -13.53 5.20
CA LEU A 32 -9.08 -14.15 5.81
C LEU A 32 -9.83 -15.07 4.83
N GLN A 33 -10.05 -14.63 3.58
CA GLN A 33 -10.70 -15.48 2.56
C GLN A 33 -9.86 -16.73 2.24
N LEU A 34 -8.53 -16.60 2.20
CA LEU A 34 -7.61 -17.72 2.03
C LEU A 34 -7.74 -18.73 3.17
N ARG A 35 -7.76 -18.25 4.43
CA ARG A 35 -7.92 -19.11 5.62
C ARG A 35 -9.29 -19.79 5.69
N HIS A 36 -10.34 -19.14 5.18
CA HIS A 36 -11.67 -19.73 5.05
C HIS A 36 -11.80 -20.70 3.86
N GLY A 37 -10.76 -20.88 3.05
CA GLY A 37 -10.80 -21.74 1.87
C GLY A 37 -11.66 -21.20 0.72
N ARG A 38 -12.08 -19.93 0.79
CA ARG A 38 -12.86 -19.26 -0.27
C ARG A 38 -12.00 -18.76 -1.42
N LEU A 39 -10.70 -18.63 -1.18
CA LEU A 39 -9.71 -18.20 -2.14
C LEU A 39 -8.58 -19.24 -2.16
N SER A 40 -8.12 -19.64 -3.35
CA SER A 40 -7.15 -20.73 -3.49
C SER A 40 -5.70 -20.28 -3.27
N LYS A 41 -5.38 -19.01 -3.56
CA LYS A 41 -4.00 -18.49 -3.48
C LYS A 41 -3.95 -16.98 -3.36
N TRP A 42 -3.18 -16.46 -2.40
CA TRP A 42 -2.91 -15.04 -2.23
C TRP A 42 -1.41 -14.77 -2.03
N PHE A 43 -0.83 -13.85 -2.79
CA PHE A 43 0.59 -13.46 -2.70
C PHE A 43 0.73 -12.19 -1.86
N SER A 44 0.71 -12.38 -0.54
CA SER A 44 0.66 -11.28 0.41
C SER A 44 1.92 -10.40 0.41
N ALA A 45 1.72 -9.10 0.36
CA ALA A 45 2.70 -8.04 0.61
C ALA A 45 2.62 -7.49 2.05
N TRP A 46 2.02 -8.23 2.99
CA TRP A 46 1.79 -7.76 4.36
C TRP A 46 3.05 -7.19 4.99
N GLY A 47 2.99 -5.91 5.38
CA GLY A 47 4.11 -5.21 6.02
C GLY A 47 5.06 -4.52 5.04
N GLN A 48 4.81 -4.60 3.73
CA GLN A 48 5.63 -3.99 2.68
C GLN A 48 4.87 -2.90 1.89
N GLU A 49 3.72 -2.47 2.38
CA GLU A 49 2.83 -1.51 1.70
C GLU A 49 3.56 -0.22 1.37
N ALA A 50 4.34 0.29 2.33
CA ALA A 50 5.09 1.53 2.21
C ALA A 50 6.09 1.56 1.04
N VAL A 51 6.66 0.40 0.67
CA VAL A 51 7.59 0.33 -0.47
C VAL A 51 6.83 0.64 -1.76
N SER A 52 5.73 -0.06 -2.00
CA SER A 52 4.93 0.09 -3.21
C SER A 52 4.16 1.40 -3.28
N VAL A 53 3.56 1.84 -2.17
CA VAL A 53 2.84 3.12 -2.08
C VAL A 53 3.80 4.29 -2.22
N GLY A 54 4.94 4.25 -1.51
CA GLY A 54 5.94 5.32 -1.56
C GLY A 54 6.54 5.46 -2.96
N ALA A 55 6.86 4.34 -3.62
CA ALA A 55 7.33 4.37 -5.01
C ALA A 55 6.27 4.98 -5.94
N ALA A 56 5.01 4.56 -5.83
CA ALA A 56 3.93 5.07 -6.68
C ALA A 56 3.63 6.55 -6.45
N LEU A 57 3.69 7.05 -5.21
CA LEU A 57 3.50 8.47 -4.90
C LEU A 57 4.65 9.37 -5.38
N ALA A 58 5.86 8.82 -5.48
CA ALA A 58 7.04 9.56 -5.90
C ALA A 58 7.21 9.65 -7.43
N MET A 59 6.39 8.93 -8.20
CA MET A 59 6.52 8.85 -9.65
C MET A 59 5.64 9.86 -10.38
N GLU A 60 6.13 10.34 -11.51
CA GLU A 60 5.37 11.20 -12.42
C GLU A 60 4.31 10.39 -13.19
N ASP A 61 3.25 11.05 -13.66
CA ASP A 61 2.12 10.39 -14.34
C ASP A 61 2.51 9.71 -15.66
N SER A 62 3.58 10.16 -16.29
CA SER A 62 4.11 9.59 -17.53
C SER A 62 5.09 8.42 -17.33
N GLU A 63 5.50 8.14 -16.09
CA GLU A 63 6.49 7.11 -15.81
C GLU A 63 5.86 5.71 -15.71
N TRP A 64 6.64 4.71 -16.11
CA TRP A 64 6.18 3.32 -16.18
C TRP A 64 6.55 2.55 -14.91
N LEU A 65 5.56 1.89 -14.32
CA LEU A 65 5.74 0.91 -13.25
C LEU A 65 5.66 -0.50 -13.82
N LEU A 66 6.65 -1.33 -13.50
CA LEU A 66 6.70 -2.76 -13.85
C LEU A 66 6.61 -3.61 -12.57
N PRO A 67 5.43 -3.67 -11.92
CA PRO A 67 5.28 -4.37 -10.65
C PRO A 67 5.37 -5.89 -10.82
N ALA A 68 5.84 -6.57 -9.76
CA ALA A 68 5.78 -8.01 -9.63
C ALA A 68 4.65 -8.43 -8.67
N HIS A 69 4.65 -9.70 -8.27
CA HIS A 69 3.81 -10.14 -7.15
C HIS A 69 4.24 -9.40 -5.87
N ARG A 70 3.29 -9.16 -4.95
CA ARG A 70 3.47 -8.40 -3.70
C ARG A 70 3.65 -6.88 -3.86
N ASN A 71 3.14 -6.28 -4.93
CA ASN A 71 3.16 -4.82 -5.13
C ASN A 71 1.76 -4.20 -5.16
N LEU A 72 0.82 -4.70 -4.34
CA LEU A 72 -0.57 -4.21 -4.32
C LEU A 72 -0.68 -2.69 -4.10
N GLY A 73 0.23 -2.10 -3.33
CA GLY A 73 0.28 -0.65 -3.10
C GLY A 73 0.44 0.17 -4.37
N VAL A 74 1.07 -0.38 -5.43
CA VAL A 74 1.18 0.31 -6.73
C VAL A 74 -0.21 0.56 -7.33
N PHE A 75 -1.07 -0.46 -7.32
CA PHE A 75 -2.39 -0.43 -7.95
C PHE A 75 -3.47 0.27 -7.12
N THR A 76 -3.19 0.55 -5.85
CA THR A 76 -4.14 1.18 -4.92
C THR A 76 -3.83 2.64 -4.66
N THR A 77 -2.70 3.12 -5.18
CA THR A 77 -2.21 4.49 -4.98
C THR A 77 -2.46 5.40 -6.19
N ARG A 78 -2.43 4.86 -7.41
CA ARG A 78 -2.71 5.55 -8.67
C ARG A 78 -3.81 4.80 -9.40
#